data_AF-A0A939EBM6-F1
#
_entry.id   AF-A0A939EBM6-F1
#
_cell.length_a   1.000
_cell.length_b   1.000
_cell.length_c   1.000
_cell.angle_alpha   90.00
_cell.angle_beta   90.00
_cell.angle_gamma   90.00
#
_symmetry.space_group_name_H-M   'P 1'
#
loop_
_entity.id
_entity.type
_entity.pdbx_description
1 polymer ?
#
loop_
_entity_poly.entity_id
_entity_poly.type
_entity_poly.pdbx_seq_one_letter_code
_entity_poly.pdbx_strand_id
1 'polypeptide(L)'
;MDALRKEVRTSILPALRIGERHDTEDASANKTILVADTEEGFKETSRLLGGLGFNVLRFEKGRDPANCIVALINPDVDPGLEICRGLSRRCKVLMTTNNRDFEFKVEAVRMGAQGLLPRPMNAVEVFSSLEETRKTDLPDARVLIVDDDELSASVYAMALEDCGLRVAALANPLQADSVIAEFRPDLLIMDIDMPEANGLDVARAIRLDPAFTSLPILFLSSINKKDLQNEAREIGGDDFIMKPVDVGYLVKMVRMRAARAVELGQIMARDGLTGLINHVSFKEKLTTELHRTARSKAPFSVALLDLDHFKSVNDTYGHQTGDKVIQTFATLLKSSLRNVDVVGRYGGEEFGVILLDATPEQAAATIDRIRHEFQKVEFTSGDDCFHVTFSCGLAGSDDAATGEALLTLADCALYEAKAEGRNRIARHLSLKSNKAEV
;
A
#
# COMPACT_ATOMS: atom_id res chain seq x y z
N MET A 1 21.04 23.78 -11.29
CA MET A 1 20.28 22.68 -10.65
C MET A 1 19.66 23.11 -9.33
N ASP A 2 20.42 23.53 -8.32
CA ASP A 2 19.83 23.96 -7.02
C ASP A 2 19.04 25.27 -7.07
N ALA A 3 19.42 26.23 -7.92
CA ALA A 3 18.63 27.45 -8.13
C ALA A 3 17.28 27.15 -8.80
N LEU A 4 17.27 26.25 -9.79
CA LEU A 4 16.07 25.82 -10.51
C LEU A 4 15.13 25.03 -9.60
N ARG A 5 15.68 24.12 -8.77
CA ARG A 5 14.91 23.39 -7.73
C ARG A 5 14.30 24.32 -6.69
N LYS A 6 15.00 25.39 -6.32
CA LYS A 6 14.51 26.37 -5.34
C LYS A 6 13.38 27.23 -5.92
N GLU A 7 13.47 27.59 -7.21
CA GLU A 7 12.49 28.39 -7.94
C GLU A 7 11.19 27.60 -8.23
N VAL A 8 11.28 26.31 -8.57
CA VAL A 8 10.12 25.38 -8.66
C VAL A 8 9.39 25.29 -7.31
N ARG A 9 10.14 25.21 -6.21
CA ARG A 9 9.60 25.06 -4.85
C ARG A 9 8.89 26.31 -4.33
N THR A 10 9.28 27.50 -4.77
CA THR A 10 8.66 28.77 -4.35
C THR A 10 7.56 29.27 -5.27
N SER A 11 7.59 28.92 -6.56
CA SER A 11 6.70 29.52 -7.58
C SER A 11 5.57 28.60 -8.05
N ILE A 12 5.73 27.27 -7.98
CA ILE A 12 4.77 26.31 -8.58
C ILE A 12 3.96 25.58 -7.49
N LEU A 13 4.55 25.27 -6.34
CA LEU A 13 3.87 24.55 -5.25
C LEU A 13 2.59 25.22 -4.68
N PRO A 14 2.46 26.56 -4.59
CA PRO A 14 1.23 27.18 -4.12
C PRO A 14 0.08 27.15 -5.13
N ALA A 15 0.36 26.87 -6.42
CA ALA A 15 -0.64 26.80 -7.49
C ALA A 15 -1.27 25.40 -7.63
N LEU A 16 -0.72 24.38 -6.96
CA LEU A 16 -1.32 23.06 -6.83
C LEU A 16 -2.46 23.16 -5.81
N ARG A 17 -3.70 23.11 -6.28
CA ARG A 17 -4.90 23.03 -5.44
C ARG A 17 -4.91 21.68 -4.72
N ILE A 18 -4.23 21.59 -3.59
CA ILE A 18 -4.37 20.44 -2.68
C ILE A 18 -5.68 20.65 -1.91
N GLY A 19 -6.76 19.98 -2.36
CA GLY A 19 -8.02 19.94 -1.61
C GLY A 19 -7.84 19.15 -0.31
N GLU A 20 -7.85 19.84 0.83
CA GLU A 20 -7.89 19.21 2.15
C GLU A 20 -9.26 18.53 2.35
N ARG A 21 -9.27 17.21 2.63
CA ARG A 21 -10.50 16.49 3.01
C ARG A 21 -10.89 16.83 4.44
N HIS A 22 -12.15 17.24 4.62
CA HIS A 22 -12.82 17.25 5.92
C HIS A 22 -13.08 15.81 6.40
N ASP A 23 -12.35 15.38 7.43
CA ASP A 23 -12.70 14.21 8.22
C ASP A 23 -13.87 14.57 9.16
N THR A 24 -15.09 14.12 8.83
CA THR A 24 -16.24 14.16 9.75
C THR A 24 -16.87 12.77 9.92
N GLU A 25 -16.68 12.22 11.12
CA GLU A 25 -17.62 11.44 11.96
C GLU A 25 -18.35 10.16 11.49
N ASP A 26 -18.24 9.67 10.25
CA ASP A 26 -19.13 8.57 9.79
C ASP A 26 -18.59 7.11 9.91
N ALA A 27 -17.61 6.86 10.78
CA ALA A 27 -16.96 5.54 10.90
C ALA A 27 -17.87 4.41 11.46
N SER A 28 -19.07 4.72 11.96
CA SER A 28 -20.00 3.73 12.53
C SER A 28 -21.07 3.22 11.55
N ALA A 29 -21.33 3.94 10.43
CA ALA A 29 -22.36 3.58 9.47
C ALA A 29 -21.98 2.37 8.57
N ASN A 30 -20.70 2.00 8.54
CA ASN A 30 -20.11 1.16 7.48
C ASN A 30 -19.81 -0.30 7.92
N LYS A 31 -20.76 -0.98 8.58
CA LYS A 31 -20.58 -2.40 9.01
C LYS A 31 -21.76 -3.33 8.69
N THR A 32 -22.71 -2.93 7.86
CA THR A 32 -23.92 -3.73 7.62
C THR A 32 -23.78 -4.66 6.42
N ILE A 33 -24.06 -5.95 6.61
CA ILE A 33 -24.10 -7.00 5.58
C ILE A 33 -25.52 -7.54 5.48
N LEU A 34 -26.05 -7.60 4.26
CA LEU A 34 -27.37 -8.16 3.99
C LEU A 34 -27.23 -9.62 3.58
N VAL A 35 -28.05 -10.52 4.12
CA VAL A 35 -27.97 -11.96 3.85
C VAL A 35 -29.32 -12.49 3.40
N ALA A 36 -29.39 -12.97 2.17
CA ALA A 36 -30.52 -13.72 1.63
C ALA A 36 -30.17 -15.21 1.64
N ASP A 37 -30.61 -15.92 2.67
CA ASP A 37 -30.32 -17.34 2.87
C ASP A 37 -31.46 -18.07 3.60
N THR A 38 -31.36 -19.40 3.70
CA THR A 38 -32.18 -20.23 4.57
C THR A 38 -32.05 -19.77 6.01
N GLU A 39 -33.00 -20.14 6.87
CA GLU A 39 -32.94 -19.73 8.27
C GLU A 39 -31.69 -20.25 9.00
N GLU A 40 -31.26 -21.46 8.65
CA GLU A 40 -30.04 -22.07 9.19
C GLU A 40 -28.78 -21.40 8.65
N GLY A 41 -28.68 -21.17 7.33
CA GLY A 41 -27.55 -20.48 6.71
C GLY A 41 -27.40 -19.03 7.18
N PHE A 42 -28.51 -18.33 7.43
CA PHE A 42 -28.49 -17.00 8.04
C PHE A 42 -27.91 -17.03 9.45
N LYS A 43 -28.32 -17.97 10.31
CA LYS A 43 -27.80 -18.11 11.69
C LYS A 43 -26.31 -18.39 11.69
N GLU A 44 -25.83 -19.24 10.80
CA GLU A 44 -24.40 -19.56 10.65
C GLU A 44 -23.59 -18.33 10.20
N THR A 45 -24.04 -17.66 9.14
CA THR A 45 -23.42 -16.44 8.60
C THR A 45 -23.41 -15.31 9.63
N SER A 46 -24.50 -15.15 10.38
CA SER A 46 -24.61 -14.14 11.44
C SER A 46 -23.64 -14.41 12.59
N ARG A 47 -23.45 -15.67 12.99
CA ARG A 47 -22.45 -16.04 14.00
C ARG A 47 -21.02 -15.77 13.51
N LEU A 48 -20.73 -16.15 12.26
CA LEU A 48 -19.40 -16.00 11.66
C LEU A 48 -19.00 -14.52 11.55
N LEU A 49 -19.86 -13.69 10.95
CA LEU A 49 -19.55 -12.30 10.65
C LEU A 49 -19.85 -11.36 11.84
N GLY A 50 -20.80 -11.72 12.70
CA GLY A 50 -21.04 -11.03 13.96
C GLY A 50 -19.83 -11.11 14.90
N GLY A 51 -19.13 -12.25 14.93
CA GLY A 51 -17.87 -12.41 15.66
C GLY A 51 -16.73 -11.51 15.16
N LEU A 52 -16.83 -11.01 13.93
CA LEU A 52 -15.88 -10.06 13.31
C LEU A 52 -16.34 -8.59 13.43
N GLY A 53 -17.44 -8.34 14.14
CA GLY A 53 -17.96 -7.00 14.39
C GLY A 53 -18.86 -6.43 13.28
N PHE A 54 -19.34 -7.25 12.33
CA PHE A 54 -20.32 -6.83 11.32
C PHE A 54 -21.75 -6.89 11.86
N ASN A 55 -22.59 -5.94 11.43
CA ASN A 55 -24.02 -5.98 11.62
C ASN A 55 -24.67 -6.81 10.50
N VAL A 56 -25.15 -8.00 10.81
CA VAL A 56 -25.68 -8.94 9.80
C VAL A 56 -27.21 -8.86 9.80
N LEU A 57 -27.78 -8.40 8.70
CA LEU A 57 -29.21 -8.25 8.50
C LEU A 57 -29.73 -9.31 7.54
N ARG A 58 -30.90 -9.87 7.84
CA ARG A 58 -31.60 -10.76 6.90
C ARG A 58 -32.28 -9.93 5.81
N PHE A 59 -32.25 -10.42 4.57
CA PHE A 59 -32.99 -9.83 3.47
C PHE A 59 -34.50 -10.03 3.64
N GLU A 60 -35.26 -8.96 3.44
CA GLU A 60 -36.73 -8.96 3.42
C GLU A 60 -37.20 -8.14 2.22
N LYS A 61 -38.26 -8.62 1.54
CA LYS A 61 -38.79 -7.97 0.33
C LYS A 61 -39.31 -6.57 0.70
N GLY A 62 -38.73 -5.53 0.09
CA GLY A 62 -39.07 -4.12 0.34
C GLY A 62 -38.18 -3.41 1.38
N ARG A 63 -37.21 -4.11 2.00
CA ARG A 63 -36.19 -3.47 2.85
C ARG A 63 -35.24 -2.64 1.97
N ASP A 64 -35.06 -1.38 2.32
CA ASP A 64 -34.12 -0.49 1.63
C ASP A 64 -32.67 -0.86 2.00
N PRO A 65 -31.80 -1.20 1.03
CA PRO A 65 -30.41 -1.55 1.32
C PRO A 65 -29.50 -0.34 1.57
N ALA A 66 -30.05 0.85 1.83
CA ALA A 66 -29.34 2.15 1.81
C ALA A 66 -28.04 2.25 2.64
N ASN A 67 -27.76 1.31 3.55
CA ASN A 67 -26.52 1.28 4.35
C ASN A 67 -25.78 -0.08 4.29
N CYS A 68 -26.04 -0.92 3.27
CA CYS A 68 -25.42 -2.25 3.14
C CYS A 68 -24.18 -2.21 2.24
N ILE A 69 -23.03 -2.66 2.74
CA ILE A 69 -21.78 -2.72 1.96
C ILE A 69 -21.83 -3.88 0.97
N VAL A 70 -22.30 -5.04 1.44
CA VAL A 70 -22.37 -6.29 0.66
C VAL A 70 -23.66 -7.03 0.95
N ALA A 71 -24.24 -7.63 -0.09
CA ALA A 71 -25.28 -8.63 0.00
C ALA A 71 -24.72 -10.02 -0.30
N LEU A 72 -24.89 -10.95 0.65
CA LEU A 72 -24.60 -12.37 0.49
C LEU A 72 -25.89 -13.09 0.10
N ILE A 73 -25.92 -13.71 -1.07
CA ILE A 73 -27.12 -14.37 -1.60
C ILE A 73 -26.85 -15.86 -1.77
N ASN A 74 -27.70 -16.69 -1.17
CA ASN A 74 -27.79 -18.11 -1.50
C ASN A 74 -28.65 -18.28 -2.77
N PRO A 75 -28.12 -18.82 -3.87
CA PRO A 75 -28.92 -19.08 -5.06
C PRO A 75 -30.11 -20.01 -4.80
N ASP A 76 -30.04 -20.90 -3.79
CA ASP A 76 -31.14 -21.82 -3.47
C ASP A 76 -32.40 -21.08 -2.98
N VAL A 77 -32.25 -19.89 -2.39
CA VAL A 77 -33.38 -19.04 -1.97
C VAL A 77 -33.69 -17.93 -2.97
N ASP A 78 -32.92 -17.84 -4.05
CA ASP A 78 -33.10 -16.90 -5.16
C ASP A 78 -32.94 -17.62 -6.52
N PRO A 79 -33.73 -18.68 -6.81
CA PRO A 79 -33.51 -19.53 -8.00
C PRO A 79 -33.67 -18.77 -9.33
N GLY A 80 -34.41 -17.65 -9.33
CA GLY A 80 -34.56 -16.75 -10.49
C GLY A 80 -33.59 -15.57 -10.51
N LEU A 81 -32.68 -15.48 -9.52
CA LEU A 81 -31.72 -14.40 -9.35
C LEU A 81 -32.35 -12.99 -9.31
N GLU A 82 -33.60 -12.90 -8.87
CA GLU A 82 -34.37 -11.65 -8.83
C GLU A 82 -33.85 -10.75 -7.70
N ILE A 83 -33.48 -11.35 -6.56
CA ILE A 83 -32.89 -10.63 -5.42
C ILE A 83 -31.53 -10.09 -5.84
N CYS A 84 -30.70 -10.91 -6.50
CA CYS A 84 -29.42 -10.49 -7.06
C CYS A 84 -29.58 -9.31 -8.03
N ARG A 85 -30.50 -9.40 -8.99
CA ARG A 85 -30.75 -8.34 -9.97
C ARG A 85 -31.25 -7.04 -9.31
N GLY A 86 -32.08 -7.15 -8.28
CA GLY A 86 -32.59 -6.00 -7.54
C GLY A 86 -31.53 -5.28 -6.71
N LEU A 87 -30.67 -6.04 -6.02
CA LEU A 87 -29.65 -5.51 -5.10
C LEU A 87 -28.37 -5.06 -5.80
N SER A 88 -27.97 -5.69 -6.91
CA SER A 88 -26.73 -5.37 -7.64
C SER A 88 -26.68 -3.94 -8.17
N ARG A 89 -27.83 -3.27 -8.31
CA ARG A 89 -27.92 -1.85 -8.66
C ARG A 89 -27.61 -0.90 -7.50
N ARG A 90 -27.59 -1.40 -6.26
CA ARG A 90 -27.52 -0.59 -5.04
C ARG A 90 -26.36 -0.97 -4.12
N CYS A 91 -25.91 -2.22 -4.12
CA CYS A 91 -24.77 -2.68 -3.32
C CYS A 91 -24.04 -3.85 -4.01
N LYS A 92 -22.85 -4.20 -3.51
CA LYS A 92 -22.10 -5.34 -4.05
C LYS A 92 -22.81 -6.65 -3.71
N VAL A 93 -22.96 -7.55 -4.67
CA VAL A 93 -23.60 -8.87 -4.47
C VAL A 93 -22.57 -9.98 -4.62
N LEU A 94 -22.43 -10.82 -3.58
CA LEU A 94 -21.65 -12.06 -3.61
C LEU A 94 -22.59 -13.25 -3.46
N MET A 95 -22.44 -14.26 -4.31
CA MET A 95 -23.24 -15.49 -4.18
C MET A 95 -22.50 -16.53 -3.35
N THR A 96 -23.21 -17.14 -2.41
CA THR A 96 -22.68 -18.19 -1.56
C THR A 96 -23.11 -19.55 -2.12
N THR A 97 -22.21 -20.26 -2.81
CA THR A 97 -22.56 -21.48 -3.54
C THR A 97 -21.34 -22.37 -3.83
N ASN A 98 -21.59 -23.68 -3.87
CA ASN A 98 -20.63 -24.68 -4.35
C ASN A 98 -20.80 -25.01 -5.83
N ASN A 99 -21.81 -24.45 -6.49
CA ASN A 99 -21.97 -24.63 -7.93
C ASN A 99 -20.82 -23.90 -8.66
N ARG A 100 -19.97 -24.69 -9.32
CA ARG A 100 -18.83 -24.20 -10.11
C ARG A 100 -19.11 -24.21 -11.61
N ASP A 101 -20.31 -24.60 -12.04
CA ASP A 101 -20.73 -24.68 -13.44
C ASP A 101 -20.58 -23.33 -14.12
N PHE A 102 -20.01 -23.36 -15.33
CA PHE A 102 -19.71 -22.14 -16.07
C PHE A 102 -20.97 -21.41 -16.53
N GLU A 103 -22.01 -22.16 -16.89
CA GLU A 103 -23.31 -21.60 -17.29
C GLU A 103 -23.96 -20.80 -16.15
N PHE A 104 -23.97 -21.37 -14.95
CA PHE A 104 -24.43 -20.69 -13.74
C PHE A 104 -23.61 -19.41 -13.46
N LYS A 105 -22.28 -19.46 -13.60
CA LYS A 105 -21.42 -18.28 -13.43
C LYS A 105 -21.78 -17.15 -14.41
N VAL A 106 -22.02 -17.49 -15.68
CA VAL A 106 -22.40 -16.51 -16.70
C VAL A 106 -23.75 -15.89 -16.37
N GLU A 107 -24.72 -16.68 -15.92
CA GLU A 107 -26.03 -16.20 -15.52
C GLU A 107 -25.96 -15.30 -14.28
N ALA A 108 -25.24 -15.72 -13.24
CA ALA A 108 -24.99 -14.94 -12.03
C ALA A 108 -24.40 -13.55 -12.34
N VAL A 109 -23.38 -13.50 -13.20
CA VAL A 109 -22.76 -12.23 -13.63
C VAL A 109 -23.74 -11.36 -14.42
N ARG A 110 -24.54 -11.94 -15.32
CA ARG A 110 -25.59 -11.21 -16.06
C ARG A 110 -26.64 -10.60 -15.14
N MET A 111 -26.88 -11.22 -13.98
CA MET A 111 -27.79 -10.74 -12.94
C MET A 111 -27.12 -9.78 -11.95
N GLY A 112 -25.85 -9.45 -12.17
CA GLY A 112 -25.13 -8.43 -11.40
C GLY A 112 -24.34 -8.97 -10.21
N ALA A 113 -24.16 -10.30 -10.09
CA ALA A 113 -23.24 -10.86 -9.10
C ALA A 113 -21.80 -10.46 -9.43
N GLN A 114 -21.03 -10.09 -8.40
CA GLN A 114 -19.65 -9.62 -8.54
C GLN A 114 -18.62 -10.60 -7.94
N GLY A 115 -19.07 -11.74 -7.42
CA GLY A 115 -18.19 -12.79 -6.91
C GLY A 115 -18.94 -13.99 -6.38
N LEU A 116 -18.21 -15.09 -6.18
CA LEU A 116 -18.71 -16.33 -5.60
C LEU A 116 -17.92 -16.67 -4.34
N LEU A 117 -18.61 -17.09 -3.29
CA LEU A 117 -18.06 -17.60 -2.03
C LEU A 117 -18.44 -19.08 -1.88
N PRO A 118 -17.49 -19.97 -1.56
CA PRO A 118 -17.80 -21.38 -1.35
C PRO A 118 -18.59 -21.61 -0.05
N ARG A 119 -19.23 -22.78 0.05
CA ARG A 119 -19.93 -23.25 1.25
C ARG A 119 -19.30 -24.54 1.80
N PRO A 120 -19.14 -24.69 3.12
CA PRO A 120 -19.40 -23.69 4.17
C PRO A 120 -18.44 -22.51 4.08
N MET A 121 -18.92 -21.31 4.45
CA MET A 121 -18.11 -20.09 4.37
C MET A 121 -17.05 -20.06 5.49
N ASN A 122 -15.81 -19.72 5.14
CA ASN A 122 -14.75 -19.43 6.10
C ASN A 122 -14.64 -17.91 6.34
N ALA A 123 -14.47 -17.50 7.60
CA ALA A 123 -14.22 -16.11 8.00
C ALA A 123 -13.11 -15.44 7.18
N VAL A 124 -12.01 -16.15 6.89
CA VAL A 124 -10.87 -15.62 6.13
C VAL A 124 -11.27 -15.27 4.70
N GLU A 125 -11.97 -16.17 4.00
CA GLU A 125 -12.37 -15.96 2.60
C GLU A 125 -13.44 -14.88 2.46
N VAL A 126 -14.40 -14.84 3.39
CA VAL A 126 -15.40 -13.77 3.45
C VAL A 126 -14.71 -12.45 3.75
N PHE A 127 -13.79 -12.41 4.72
CA PHE A 127 -13.02 -11.21 5.04
C PHE A 127 -12.18 -10.72 3.86
N SER A 128 -11.45 -11.61 3.16
CA SER A 128 -10.70 -11.25 1.95
C SER A 128 -11.62 -10.70 0.85
N SER A 129 -12.79 -11.30 0.64
CA SER A 129 -13.76 -10.82 -0.36
C SER A 129 -14.41 -9.49 0.03
N LEU A 130 -14.62 -9.26 1.33
CA LEU A 130 -15.13 -7.99 1.89
C LEU A 130 -14.06 -6.90 1.88
N GLU A 131 -12.78 -7.22 2.12
CA GLU A 131 -11.65 -6.29 2.01
C GLU A 131 -11.39 -5.91 0.54
N GLU A 132 -11.48 -6.85 -0.40
CA GLU A 132 -11.52 -6.55 -1.84
C GLU A 132 -12.73 -5.67 -2.22
N THR A 133 -13.81 -5.72 -1.44
CA THR A 133 -14.94 -4.82 -1.59
C THR A 133 -14.67 -3.45 -1.01
N ARG A 134 -13.90 -3.34 0.07
CA ARG A 134 -13.42 -2.07 0.61
C ARG A 134 -12.39 -1.38 -0.29
N LYS A 135 -11.68 -2.12 -1.14
CA LYS A 135 -10.84 -1.57 -2.23
C LYS A 135 -11.62 -0.75 -3.29
N THR A 136 -12.89 -0.40 -3.06
CA THR A 136 -13.57 0.71 -3.76
C THR A 136 -13.32 2.09 -3.15
N ASP A 137 -12.62 2.21 -2.01
CA ASP A 137 -11.86 3.44 -1.80
C ASP A 137 -10.92 3.55 -2.99
N LEU A 138 -11.10 4.59 -3.80
CA LEU A 138 -10.09 4.88 -4.81
C LEU A 138 -8.74 4.89 -4.11
N PRO A 139 -7.71 4.27 -4.69
CA PRO A 139 -6.37 4.40 -4.14
C PRO A 139 -6.09 5.90 -3.95
N ASP A 140 -5.37 6.26 -2.90
CA ASP A 140 -4.81 7.61 -2.71
C ASP A 140 -3.69 7.85 -3.74
N ALA A 141 -4.04 7.64 -5.00
CA ALA A 141 -3.14 7.61 -6.13
C ALA A 141 -2.95 9.03 -6.63
N ARG A 142 -1.71 9.31 -6.95
CA ARG A 142 -1.23 10.58 -7.45
C ARG A 142 -1.15 10.51 -8.96
N VAL A 143 -1.89 11.36 -9.65
CA VAL A 143 -1.92 11.45 -11.11
C VAL A 143 -1.25 12.75 -11.52
N LEU A 144 -0.24 12.67 -12.37
CA LEU A 144 0.38 13.84 -12.98
C LEU A 144 -0.13 13.96 -14.42
N ILE A 145 -0.77 15.08 -14.75
CA ILE A 145 -1.18 15.45 -16.09
C ILE A 145 -0.09 16.34 -16.69
N VAL A 146 0.38 16.00 -17.89
CA VAL A 146 1.30 16.81 -18.69
C VAL A 146 0.61 17.11 -20.01
N ASP A 147 0.16 18.35 -20.19
CA ASP A 147 -0.64 18.79 -21.34
C ASP A 147 -0.47 20.31 -21.48
N ASP A 148 -0.09 20.81 -22.66
CA ASP A 148 0.13 22.23 -22.91
C ASP A 148 -1.19 23.02 -23.00
N ASP A 149 -2.32 22.34 -23.23
CA ASP A 149 -3.65 22.92 -23.13
C ASP A 149 -4.13 22.92 -21.66
N GLU A 150 -3.86 24.05 -20.98
CA GLU A 150 -4.26 24.27 -19.60
C GLU A 150 -5.78 24.11 -19.35
N LEU A 151 -6.63 24.39 -20.35
CA LEU A 151 -8.08 24.24 -20.21
C LEU A 151 -8.45 22.76 -20.17
N SER A 152 -7.94 21.97 -21.12
CA SER A 152 -8.15 20.52 -21.17
C SER A 152 -7.60 19.85 -19.90
N ALA A 153 -6.37 20.20 -19.50
CA ALA A 153 -5.74 19.71 -18.27
C ALA A 153 -6.59 20.01 -17.03
N SER A 154 -7.14 21.23 -16.93
CA SER A 154 -8.00 21.63 -15.81
C SER A 154 -9.30 20.83 -15.75
N VAL A 155 -9.93 20.57 -16.89
CA VAL A 155 -11.15 19.75 -16.96
C VAL A 155 -10.87 18.31 -16.51
N TYR A 156 -9.76 17.72 -16.96
CA TYR A 156 -9.37 16.38 -16.54
C TYR A 156 -9.02 16.32 -15.06
N ALA A 157 -8.27 17.29 -14.55
CA ALA A 157 -7.92 17.37 -13.14
C ALA A 157 -9.15 17.42 -12.25
N MET A 158 -10.10 18.33 -12.53
CA MET A 158 -11.34 18.45 -11.78
C MET A 158 -12.12 17.14 -11.75
N ALA A 159 -12.29 16.46 -12.89
CA ALA A 159 -13.04 15.20 -12.96
C ALA A 159 -12.39 14.05 -12.17
N LEU A 160 -11.05 14.00 -12.17
CA LEU A 160 -10.28 13.00 -11.44
C LEU A 160 -10.26 13.28 -9.93
N GLU A 161 -10.16 14.55 -9.54
CA GLU A 161 -10.26 15.02 -8.14
C GLU A 161 -11.64 14.75 -7.55
N ASP A 162 -12.72 14.96 -8.31
CA ASP A 162 -14.10 14.64 -7.89
C ASP A 162 -14.28 13.14 -7.59
N CYS A 163 -13.44 12.31 -8.22
CA CYS A 163 -13.37 10.89 -7.94
C CYS A 163 -12.43 10.55 -6.76
N GLY A 164 -11.83 11.52 -6.08
CA GLY A 164 -10.97 11.32 -4.92
C GLY A 164 -9.52 10.96 -5.22
N LEU A 165 -9.05 11.20 -6.45
CA LEU A 165 -7.62 11.08 -6.79
C LEU A 165 -6.88 12.38 -6.43
N ARG A 166 -5.58 12.27 -6.13
CA ARG A 166 -4.71 13.46 -6.00
C ARG A 166 -4.14 13.79 -7.36
N VAL A 167 -4.37 15.01 -7.85
CA VAL A 167 -3.94 15.38 -9.21
C VAL A 167 -3.01 16.58 -9.18
N ALA A 168 -1.99 16.53 -10.03
CA ALA A 168 -1.14 17.65 -10.37
C ALA A 168 -1.19 17.83 -11.89
N ALA A 169 -1.14 19.08 -12.38
CA ALA A 169 -1.10 19.39 -13.80
C ALA A 169 0.15 20.22 -14.13
N LEU A 170 0.74 19.97 -15.29
CA LEU A 170 1.97 20.58 -15.77
C LEU A 170 1.84 20.93 -17.25
N ALA A 171 1.97 22.21 -17.58
CA ALA A 171 1.90 22.67 -18.98
C ALA A 171 3.23 22.52 -19.74
N ASN A 172 4.36 22.65 -19.02
CA ASN A 172 5.69 22.57 -19.64
C ASN A 172 6.28 21.15 -19.46
N PRO A 173 6.41 20.34 -20.53
CA PRO A 173 6.91 18.97 -20.43
C PRO A 173 8.37 18.85 -19.97
N LEU A 174 9.20 19.88 -20.17
CA LEU A 174 10.62 19.86 -19.77
C LEU A 174 10.80 19.91 -18.25
N GLN A 175 9.76 20.25 -17.50
CA GLN A 175 9.76 20.24 -16.04
C GLN A 175 9.33 18.89 -15.44
N ALA A 176 8.89 17.94 -16.28
CA ALA A 176 8.29 16.68 -15.83
C ALA A 176 9.17 15.91 -14.84
N ASP A 177 10.46 15.74 -15.13
CA ASP A 177 11.42 15.04 -14.25
C ASP A 177 11.43 15.59 -12.82
N SER A 178 11.50 16.92 -12.69
CA SER A 178 11.53 17.58 -11.38
C SER A 178 10.23 17.38 -10.58
N VAL A 179 9.09 17.45 -11.25
CA VAL A 179 7.77 17.27 -10.63
C VAL A 179 7.56 15.80 -10.28
N ILE A 180 7.99 14.86 -11.13
CA ILE A 180 7.90 13.42 -10.87
C ILE A 180 8.71 13.05 -9.62
N ALA A 181 9.92 13.60 -9.46
CA ALA A 181 10.76 13.33 -8.30
C ALA A 181 10.14 13.79 -6.97
N GLU A 182 9.43 14.93 -6.96
CA GLU A 182 8.81 15.53 -5.78
C GLU A 182 7.40 15.00 -5.52
N PHE A 183 6.52 15.06 -6.52
CA PHE A 183 5.13 14.62 -6.43
C PHE A 183 5.00 13.10 -6.35
N ARG A 184 5.94 12.36 -6.96
CA ARG A 184 5.98 10.88 -7.04
C ARG A 184 4.66 10.29 -7.54
N PRO A 185 4.21 10.65 -8.76
CA PRO A 185 2.95 10.15 -9.30
C PRO A 185 2.94 8.62 -9.43
N ASP A 186 1.76 8.03 -9.27
CA ASP A 186 1.48 6.61 -9.52
C ASP A 186 1.05 6.37 -10.98
N LEU A 187 0.63 7.42 -11.69
CA LEU A 187 0.26 7.41 -13.10
C LEU A 187 0.56 8.78 -13.74
N LEU A 188 1.07 8.77 -14.97
CA LEU A 188 1.12 9.96 -15.83
C LEU A 188 -0.01 9.93 -16.86
N ILE A 189 -0.63 11.09 -17.09
CA ILE A 189 -1.41 11.38 -18.29
C ILE A 189 -0.55 12.33 -19.12
N MET A 190 -0.25 11.97 -20.36
CA MET A 190 0.72 12.69 -21.19
C MET A 190 0.09 13.02 -22.53
N ASP A 191 -0.01 14.30 -22.88
CA ASP A 191 -0.29 14.67 -24.26
C ASP A 191 0.89 14.34 -25.16
N ILE A 192 0.61 13.82 -26.36
CA ILE A 192 1.66 13.52 -27.34
C ILE A 192 2.09 14.80 -28.07
N ASP A 193 1.12 15.62 -28.43
CA ASP A 193 1.29 16.70 -29.40
C ASP A 193 1.53 18.05 -28.70
N MET A 194 2.66 18.19 -27.99
CA MET A 194 3.01 19.44 -27.29
C MET A 194 4.07 20.27 -28.05
N PRO A 195 4.01 21.62 -28.06
CA PRO A 195 4.91 22.49 -28.83
C PRO A 195 6.39 22.41 -28.45
N GLU A 196 6.71 22.18 -27.17
CA GLU A 196 8.09 22.20 -26.68
C GLU A 196 8.82 20.86 -26.82
N ALA A 197 8.10 19.75 -26.63
CA ALA A 197 8.63 18.39 -26.72
C ALA A 197 7.51 17.40 -27.03
N ASN A 198 7.78 16.42 -27.88
CA ASN A 198 6.82 15.33 -28.12
C ASN A 198 6.68 14.45 -26.86
N GLY A 199 5.44 14.12 -26.47
CA GLY A 199 5.17 13.35 -25.25
C GLY A 199 5.84 11.97 -25.21
N LEU A 200 6.07 11.34 -26.36
CA LEU A 200 6.79 10.06 -26.45
C LEU A 200 8.28 10.23 -26.13
N ASP A 201 8.90 11.32 -26.57
CA ASP A 201 10.31 11.61 -26.25
C ASP A 201 10.47 11.93 -24.76
N VAL A 202 9.51 12.65 -24.17
CA VAL A 202 9.45 12.92 -22.72
C VAL A 202 9.35 11.61 -21.94
N ALA A 203 8.46 10.70 -22.36
CA ALA A 203 8.33 9.39 -21.75
C ALA A 203 9.61 8.55 -21.83
N ARG A 204 10.31 8.58 -22.98
CA ARG A 204 11.60 7.89 -23.14
C ARG A 204 12.67 8.49 -22.23
N ALA A 205 12.70 9.81 -22.07
CA ALA A 205 13.61 10.49 -21.15
C ALA A 205 13.34 10.11 -19.69
N ILE A 206 12.07 10.09 -19.26
CA ILE A 206 11.68 9.64 -17.90
C ILE A 206 12.14 8.21 -17.65
N ARG A 207 11.99 7.31 -18.64
CA ARG A 207 12.38 5.90 -18.51
C ARG A 207 13.90 5.67 -18.46
N LEU A 208 14.74 6.67 -18.73
CA LEU A 208 16.19 6.57 -18.54
C LEU A 208 16.57 6.49 -17.05
N ASP A 209 15.72 7.00 -16.15
CA ASP A 209 15.89 6.83 -14.71
C ASP A 209 15.35 5.46 -14.28
N PRO A 210 16.19 4.58 -13.68
CA PRO A 210 15.74 3.29 -13.14
C PRO A 210 14.60 3.40 -12.14
N ALA A 211 14.47 4.52 -11.43
CA ALA A 211 13.39 4.75 -10.46
C ALA A 211 12.00 4.88 -11.12
N PHE A 212 11.94 5.23 -12.41
CA PHE A 212 10.68 5.50 -13.13
C PHE A 212 10.45 4.58 -14.33
N THR A 213 11.28 3.56 -14.54
CA THR A 213 11.13 2.61 -15.65
C THR A 213 9.76 1.91 -15.69
N SER A 214 9.13 1.70 -14.54
CA SER A 214 7.81 1.05 -14.41
C SER A 214 6.64 2.01 -14.20
N LEU A 215 6.87 3.32 -14.22
CA LEU A 215 5.83 4.34 -14.05
C LEU A 215 4.84 4.26 -15.24
N PRO A 216 3.56 3.93 -15.02
CA PRO A 216 2.62 3.81 -16.13
C PRO A 216 2.29 5.18 -16.73
N ILE A 217 2.24 5.24 -18.07
CA ILE A 217 1.89 6.44 -18.81
C ILE A 217 0.63 6.18 -19.65
N LEU A 218 -0.32 7.09 -19.58
CA LEU A 218 -1.54 7.12 -20.37
C LEU A 218 -1.45 8.29 -21.36
N PHE A 219 -1.24 7.98 -22.63
CA PHE A 219 -1.07 8.99 -23.66
C PHE A 219 -2.42 9.51 -24.18
N LEU A 220 -2.49 10.82 -24.42
CA LEU A 220 -3.59 11.46 -25.15
C LEU A 220 -3.09 11.75 -26.57
N SER A 221 -3.76 11.19 -27.58
CA SER A 221 -3.31 11.27 -28.98
C SER A 221 -4.38 11.88 -29.88
N SER A 222 -4.00 12.75 -30.80
CA SER A 222 -4.88 13.27 -31.85
C SER A 222 -4.98 12.33 -33.08
N ILE A 223 -4.16 11.26 -33.14
CA ILE A 223 -3.93 10.48 -34.34
C ILE A 223 -4.90 9.29 -34.44
N ASN A 224 -5.19 8.87 -35.67
CA ASN A 224 -6.11 7.78 -36.00
C ASN A 224 -5.61 6.40 -35.47
N LYS A 225 -6.53 5.41 -35.40
CA LYS A 225 -6.27 4.07 -34.84
C LYS A 225 -5.09 3.29 -35.44
N LYS A 226 -4.68 3.54 -36.70
CA LYS A 226 -3.61 2.75 -37.34
C LYS A 226 -2.23 3.23 -36.92
N ASP A 227 -2.04 4.53 -36.80
CA ASP A 227 -0.78 5.12 -36.37
C ASP A 227 -0.59 4.94 -34.85
N LEU A 228 -1.69 5.01 -34.09
CA LEU A 228 -1.71 4.68 -32.66
C LEU A 228 -1.25 3.24 -32.37
N GLN A 229 -1.55 2.28 -33.25
CA GLN A 229 -1.08 0.89 -33.11
C GLN A 229 0.43 0.75 -33.34
N ASN A 230 1.03 1.61 -34.16
CA ASN A 230 2.47 1.60 -34.39
C ASN A 230 3.22 2.25 -33.21
N GLU A 231 2.72 3.38 -32.72
CA GLU A 231 3.27 4.06 -31.52
C GLU A 231 3.16 3.17 -30.26
N ALA A 232 2.01 2.50 -30.06
CA ALA A 232 1.81 1.58 -28.94
C ALA A 232 2.75 0.36 -28.97
N ARG A 233 3.23 -0.03 -30.16
CA ARG A 233 4.18 -1.15 -30.32
C ARG A 233 5.61 -0.76 -29.95
N GLU A 234 5.98 0.51 -30.09
CA GLU A 234 7.36 0.97 -29.83
C GLU A 234 7.62 1.23 -28.34
N ILE A 235 6.59 1.58 -27.56
CA ILE A 235 6.77 2.05 -26.18
C ILE A 235 6.45 0.97 -25.14
N GLY A 236 5.72 -0.09 -25.52
CA GLY A 236 5.63 -1.34 -24.76
C GLY A 236 5.04 -1.19 -23.34
N GLY A 237 3.71 -1.23 -23.21
CA GLY A 237 3.00 -1.38 -21.93
C GLY A 237 2.14 -0.18 -21.51
N ASP A 238 2.29 0.95 -22.19
CA ASP A 238 1.50 2.18 -22.01
C ASP A 238 0.19 2.15 -22.81
N ASP A 239 -0.81 2.88 -22.30
CA ASP A 239 -2.15 2.98 -22.90
C ASP A 239 -2.35 4.31 -23.63
N PHE A 240 -3.31 4.34 -24.54
CA PHE A 240 -3.65 5.54 -25.31
C PHE A 240 -5.14 5.85 -25.25
N ILE A 241 -5.47 7.14 -25.22
CA ILE A 241 -6.82 7.67 -25.40
C ILE A 241 -6.79 8.63 -26.58
N MET A 242 -7.69 8.42 -27.55
CA MET A 242 -7.83 9.32 -28.69
C MET A 242 -8.59 10.59 -28.30
N LYS A 243 -8.11 11.75 -28.73
CA LYS A 243 -8.80 13.04 -28.66
C LYS A 243 -9.91 13.09 -29.74
N PRO A 244 -11.08 13.72 -29.48
CA PRO A 244 -11.46 14.37 -28.22
C PRO A 244 -11.72 13.35 -27.11
N VAL A 245 -11.19 13.64 -25.91
CA VAL A 245 -11.27 12.73 -24.77
C VAL A 245 -12.67 12.77 -24.15
N ASP A 246 -13.30 11.60 -24.06
CA ASP A 246 -14.48 11.42 -23.20
C ASP A 246 -14.02 11.35 -21.73
N VAL A 247 -14.47 12.32 -20.93
CA VAL A 247 -14.04 12.48 -19.53
C VAL A 247 -14.45 11.27 -18.68
N GLY A 248 -15.63 10.68 -18.92
CA GLY A 248 -16.08 9.50 -18.20
C GLY A 248 -15.21 8.27 -18.50
N TYR A 249 -14.81 8.12 -19.76
CA TYR A 249 -13.87 7.09 -20.18
C TYR A 249 -12.47 7.30 -19.61
N LEU A 250 -11.96 8.54 -19.62
CA LEU A 250 -10.67 8.91 -19.02
C LEU A 250 -10.64 8.53 -17.53
N VAL A 251 -11.64 8.98 -16.76
CA VAL A 251 -11.76 8.65 -15.34
C VAL A 251 -11.73 7.15 -15.13
N LYS A 252 -12.49 6.37 -15.91
CA LYS A 252 -12.51 4.92 -15.78
C LYS A 252 -11.13 4.29 -16.04
N MET A 253 -10.44 4.71 -17.10
CA MET A 253 -9.12 4.19 -17.46
C MET A 253 -8.07 4.53 -16.40
N VAL A 254 -8.04 5.80 -15.98
CA VAL A 254 -7.13 6.29 -14.93
C VAL A 254 -7.35 5.53 -13.63
N ARG A 255 -8.59 5.35 -13.19
CA ARG A 255 -8.90 4.58 -11.98
C ARG A 255 -8.37 3.15 -12.04
N MET A 256 -8.61 2.43 -13.14
CA MET A 256 -8.14 1.05 -13.28
C MET A 256 -6.61 0.98 -13.29
N ARG A 257 -5.96 1.91 -14.00
CA ARG A 257 -4.50 1.94 -14.12
C ARG A 257 -3.82 2.34 -12.83
N ALA A 258 -4.30 3.40 -12.18
CA ALA A 258 -3.80 3.87 -10.89
C ALA A 258 -4.00 2.82 -9.79
N ALA A 259 -5.16 2.16 -9.72
CA ALA A 259 -5.40 1.07 -8.76
C ALA A 259 -4.43 -0.10 -8.96
N ARG A 260 -4.19 -0.49 -10.20
CA ARG A 260 -3.22 -1.55 -10.52
C ARG A 260 -1.79 -1.12 -10.20
N ALA A 261 -1.42 0.12 -10.49
CA ALA A 261 -0.09 0.66 -10.21
C ALA A 261 0.18 0.69 -8.71
N VAL A 262 -0.78 1.18 -7.91
CA VAL A 262 -0.69 1.19 -6.45
C VAL A 262 -0.66 -0.22 -5.88
N GLU A 263 -1.46 -1.15 -6.39
CA GLU A 263 -1.45 -2.55 -5.94
C GLU A 263 -0.10 -3.24 -6.24
N LEU A 264 0.42 -3.08 -7.46
CA LEU A 264 1.74 -3.59 -7.81
C LEU A 264 2.84 -2.94 -6.97
N GLY A 265 2.74 -1.63 -6.73
CA GLY A 265 3.63 -0.89 -5.84
C GLY A 265 3.58 -1.43 -4.40
N GLN A 266 2.40 -1.72 -3.86
CA GLN A 266 2.23 -2.30 -2.53
C GLN A 266 2.79 -3.72 -2.42
N ILE A 267 2.61 -4.55 -3.45
CA ILE A 267 3.21 -5.89 -3.50
C ILE A 267 4.73 -5.78 -3.55
N MET A 268 5.25 -4.92 -4.42
CA MET A 268 6.69 -4.69 -4.54
C MET A 268 7.28 -4.10 -3.27
N ALA A 269 6.55 -3.21 -2.58
CA ALA A 269 6.96 -2.53 -1.35
C ALA A 269 6.93 -3.42 -0.12
N ARG A 270 6.40 -4.65 -0.19
CA ARG A 270 6.29 -5.57 0.95
C ARG A 270 7.22 -6.77 0.81
N ASP A 271 7.68 -7.25 1.95
CA ASP A 271 8.39 -8.52 2.05
C ASP A 271 7.39 -9.69 1.95
N GLY A 272 7.69 -10.65 1.06
CA GLY A 272 6.79 -11.76 0.74
C GLY A 272 6.54 -12.75 1.87
N LEU A 273 7.45 -12.85 2.86
CA LEU A 273 7.30 -13.80 3.97
C LEU A 273 6.53 -13.21 5.15
N THR A 274 6.80 -11.95 5.48
CA THR A 274 6.30 -11.27 6.70
C THR A 274 5.17 -10.28 6.44
N GLY A 275 4.99 -9.84 5.18
CA GLY A 275 4.07 -8.77 4.81
C GLY A 275 4.39 -7.42 5.47
N LEU A 276 5.58 -7.25 6.04
CA LEU A 276 6.13 -5.95 6.42
C LEU A 276 6.56 -5.18 5.17
N ILE A 277 6.86 -3.89 5.28
CA ILE A 277 7.50 -3.20 4.15
C ILE A 277 8.92 -3.76 3.95
N ASN A 278 9.39 -3.78 2.71
CA ASN A 278 10.73 -4.24 2.39
C ASN A 278 11.80 -3.18 2.75
N HIS A 279 13.07 -3.55 2.56
CA HIS A 279 14.19 -2.66 2.85
C HIS A 279 14.22 -1.37 2.02
N VAL A 280 13.74 -1.40 0.76
CA VAL A 280 13.70 -0.24 -0.13
C VAL A 280 12.69 0.78 0.41
N SER A 281 11.45 0.35 0.63
CA SER A 281 10.38 1.20 1.15
C SER A 281 10.63 1.64 2.59
N PHE A 282 11.37 0.87 3.39
CA PHE A 282 11.82 1.30 4.71
C PHE A 282 12.75 2.52 4.63
N LYS A 283 13.75 2.51 3.74
CA LYS A 283 14.68 3.64 3.53
C LYS A 283 13.95 4.89 3.01
N GLU A 284 12.97 4.72 2.13
CA GLU A 284 12.15 5.82 1.62
C GLU A 284 11.33 6.48 2.74
N LYS A 285 10.70 5.68 3.60
CA LYS A 285 9.98 6.20 4.78
C LYS A 285 10.92 6.91 5.75
N LEU A 286 12.10 6.37 6.02
CA LEU A 286 13.09 7.05 6.87
C LEU A 286 13.49 8.43 6.32
N THR A 287 13.71 8.52 5.01
CA THR A 287 14.03 9.79 4.35
C THR A 287 12.86 10.78 4.45
N THR A 288 11.63 10.29 4.31
CA THR A 288 10.41 11.09 4.45
C THR A 288 10.28 11.66 5.87
N GLU A 289 10.50 10.83 6.90
CA GLU A 289 10.41 11.26 8.30
C GLU A 289 11.52 12.25 8.68
N LEU A 290 12.73 12.09 8.15
CA LEU A 290 13.79 13.10 8.29
C LEU A 290 13.34 14.49 7.80
N HIS A 291 12.73 14.55 6.61
CA HIS A 291 12.21 15.80 6.08
C HIS A 291 11.02 16.35 6.87
N ARG A 292 10.22 15.47 7.50
CA ARG A 292 9.14 15.88 8.40
C ARG A 292 9.69 16.49 9.68
N THR A 293 10.63 15.83 10.36
CA THR A 293 11.25 16.31 11.61
C THR A 293 12.00 17.62 11.42
N ALA A 294 12.68 17.81 10.28
CA ALA A 294 13.30 19.10 9.96
C ALA A 294 12.31 20.28 9.96
N ARG A 295 11.01 20.03 9.74
CA ARG A 295 9.94 21.05 9.75
C ARG A 295 9.20 21.11 11.09
N SER A 296 8.77 19.96 11.63
CA SER A 296 7.93 19.90 12.83
C SER A 296 8.73 19.98 14.14
N LYS A 297 10.04 19.72 14.09
CA LYS A 297 10.91 19.49 15.25
C LYS A 297 10.47 18.35 16.17
N ALA A 298 9.55 17.49 15.72
CA ALA A 298 9.16 16.31 16.47
C ALA A 298 10.20 15.21 16.29
N PRO A 299 10.80 14.68 17.39
CA PRO A 299 11.86 13.69 17.28
C PRO A 299 11.30 12.33 16.86
N PHE A 300 12.06 11.58 16.06
CA PHE A 300 11.85 10.15 15.86
C PHE A 300 13.13 9.39 16.19
N SER A 301 13.02 8.07 16.32
CA SER A 301 14.16 7.17 16.48
C SER A 301 14.08 6.01 15.48
N VAL A 302 15.23 5.57 14.98
CA VAL A 302 15.36 4.40 14.12
C VAL A 302 16.05 3.28 14.88
N ALA A 303 15.54 2.06 14.74
CA ALA A 303 16.08 0.85 15.32
C ALA A 303 16.38 -0.18 14.22
N LEU A 304 17.56 -0.79 14.28
CA LEU A 304 17.89 -1.99 13.52
C LEU A 304 17.95 -3.18 14.47
N LEU A 305 17.19 -4.22 14.16
CA LEU A 305 17.01 -5.41 14.98
C LEU A 305 17.49 -6.63 14.19
N ASP A 306 18.13 -7.58 14.87
CA ASP A 306 18.60 -8.82 14.27
C ASP A 306 18.38 -10.00 15.21
N LEU A 307 17.84 -11.09 14.66
CA LEU A 307 17.57 -12.31 15.42
C LEU A 307 18.88 -13.02 15.79
N ASP A 308 19.08 -13.20 17.09
CA ASP A 308 20.31 -13.78 17.61
C ASP A 308 20.43 -15.26 17.24
N HIS A 309 21.60 -15.65 16.73
CA HIS A 309 21.92 -17.04 16.36
C HIS A 309 20.92 -17.65 15.35
N PHE A 310 20.28 -16.83 14.51
CA PHE A 310 19.25 -17.30 13.58
C PHE A 310 19.75 -18.35 12.58
N LYS A 311 21.00 -18.22 12.11
CA LYS A 311 21.63 -19.27 11.29
C LYS A 311 21.63 -20.63 11.99
N SER A 312 21.94 -20.69 13.29
CA SER A 312 21.91 -21.94 14.07
C SER A 312 20.50 -22.52 14.17
N VAL A 313 19.47 -21.68 14.25
CA VAL A 313 18.06 -22.12 14.21
C VAL A 313 17.74 -22.79 12.89
N ASN A 314 18.13 -22.19 11.77
CA ASN A 314 17.93 -22.78 10.44
C ASN A 314 18.71 -24.08 10.25
N ASP A 315 19.96 -24.11 10.69
CA ASP A 315 20.84 -25.27 10.55
C ASP A 315 20.36 -26.46 11.43
N THR A 316 19.71 -26.17 12.56
CA THR A 316 19.23 -27.20 13.51
C THR A 316 17.80 -27.66 13.21
N TYR A 317 16.88 -26.74 12.94
CA TYR A 317 15.43 -27.02 12.85
C TYR A 317 14.87 -26.86 11.44
N GLY A 318 15.70 -26.48 10.47
CA GLY A 318 15.33 -26.28 9.08
C GLY A 318 14.69 -24.92 8.78
N HIS A 319 14.77 -24.52 7.51
CA HIS A 319 14.30 -23.21 7.03
C HIS A 319 12.82 -22.94 7.29
N GLN A 320 11.94 -23.96 7.22
CA GLN A 320 10.52 -23.77 7.50
C GLN A 320 10.26 -23.34 8.95
N THR A 321 11.07 -23.82 9.89
CA THR A 321 11.00 -23.41 11.30
C THR A 321 11.58 -22.01 11.47
N GLY A 322 12.68 -21.68 10.79
CA GLY A 322 13.20 -20.31 10.74
C GLY A 322 12.19 -19.30 10.19
N ASP A 323 11.46 -19.66 9.12
CA ASP A 323 10.40 -18.83 8.55
C ASP A 323 9.29 -18.55 9.55
N LYS A 324 8.88 -19.55 10.36
CA LYS A 324 7.91 -19.36 11.45
C LYS A 324 8.43 -18.38 12.51
N VAL A 325 9.72 -18.46 12.87
CA VAL A 325 10.35 -17.52 13.82
C VAL A 325 10.29 -16.11 13.26
N ILE A 326 10.67 -15.91 12.01
CA ILE A 326 10.61 -14.62 11.30
C ILE A 326 9.17 -14.07 11.28
N GLN A 327 8.19 -14.88 10.91
CA GLN A 327 6.79 -14.48 10.84
C GLN A 327 6.21 -14.12 12.21
N THR A 328 6.57 -14.88 13.24
CA THR A 328 6.15 -14.62 14.63
C THR A 328 6.75 -13.32 15.13
N PHE A 329 8.03 -13.08 14.85
CA PHE A 329 8.70 -11.84 15.23
C PHE A 329 8.08 -10.62 14.54
N ALA A 330 7.81 -10.72 13.24
CA ALA A 330 7.14 -9.67 12.47
C ALA A 330 5.74 -9.35 13.02
N THR A 331 4.99 -10.39 13.42
CA THR A 331 3.65 -10.25 14.00
C THR A 331 3.73 -9.56 15.36
N LEU A 332 4.68 -9.95 16.20
CA LEU A 332 4.90 -9.33 17.51
C LEU A 332 5.26 -7.85 17.37
N LEU A 333 6.17 -7.50 16.46
CA LEU A 333 6.52 -6.10 16.19
C LEU A 333 5.30 -5.28 15.78
N LYS A 334 4.48 -5.80 14.86
CA LYS A 334 3.24 -5.15 14.41
C LYS A 334 2.22 -4.96 15.54
N SER A 335 2.04 -5.95 16.40
CA SER A 335 1.06 -5.87 17.49
C SER A 335 1.53 -5.01 18.67
N SER A 336 2.84 -4.91 18.88
CA SER A 336 3.42 -4.21 20.03
C SER A 336 3.76 -2.75 19.76
N LEU A 337 3.73 -2.30 18.51
CA LEU A 337 3.99 -0.92 18.09
C LEU A 337 2.71 -0.21 17.64
N ARG A 338 2.71 1.12 17.58
CA ARG A 338 1.53 1.90 17.16
C ARG A 338 1.36 1.80 15.65
N ASN A 339 0.14 1.95 15.15
CA ASN A 339 -0.15 1.96 13.70
C ASN A 339 0.59 3.05 12.92
N VAL A 340 1.02 4.12 13.61
CA VAL A 340 1.81 5.21 13.02
C VAL A 340 3.31 4.87 12.93
N ASP A 341 3.80 3.96 13.78
CA ASP A 341 5.20 3.53 13.75
C ASP A 341 5.45 2.65 12.51
N VAL A 342 6.66 2.72 11.96
CA VAL A 342 7.00 2.02 10.73
C VAL A 342 7.79 0.76 11.05
N VAL A 343 7.40 -0.38 10.50
CA VAL A 343 8.11 -1.66 10.66
C VAL A 343 8.39 -2.26 9.29
N GLY A 344 9.65 -2.56 9.02
CA GLY A 344 10.11 -3.17 7.77
C GLY A 344 11.03 -4.37 8.00
N ARG A 345 11.07 -5.29 7.04
CA ARG A 345 12.10 -6.32 6.97
C ARG A 345 13.26 -5.79 6.15
N TYR A 346 14.40 -5.60 6.79
CA TYR A 346 15.57 -4.96 6.22
C TYR A 346 16.49 -5.97 5.52
N GLY A 347 16.54 -7.20 6.02
CA GLY A 347 17.36 -8.30 5.49
C GLY A 347 16.75 -9.66 5.82
N GLY A 348 17.54 -10.74 5.66
CA GLY A 348 17.08 -12.11 5.90
C GLY A 348 16.49 -12.30 7.31
N GLU A 349 17.28 -11.97 8.33
CA GLU A 349 16.92 -12.03 9.75
C GLU A 349 16.89 -10.65 10.42
N GLU A 350 16.98 -9.59 9.62
CA GLU A 350 17.11 -8.20 10.06
C GLU A 350 15.83 -7.41 9.82
N PHE A 351 15.48 -6.57 10.80
CA PHE A 351 14.27 -5.76 10.81
C PHE A 351 14.60 -4.31 11.14
N GLY A 352 13.87 -3.39 10.51
CA GLY A 352 13.95 -1.96 10.79
C GLY A 352 12.67 -1.47 11.45
N VAL A 353 12.81 -0.59 12.45
CA VAL A 353 11.69 0.11 13.06
C VAL A 353 11.95 1.62 13.07
N ILE A 354 10.95 2.43 12.71
CA ILE A 354 10.96 3.89 12.92
C ILE A 354 9.86 4.20 13.94
N LEU A 355 10.26 4.67 15.11
CA LEU A 355 9.34 5.08 16.17
C LEU A 355 9.14 6.59 16.07
N LEU A 356 7.90 6.99 15.75
CA LEU A 356 7.54 8.39 15.55
C LEU A 356 7.28 9.07 16.88
N ASP A 357 7.57 10.37 16.97
CA ASP A 357 7.37 11.17 18.18
C ASP A 357 8.00 10.52 19.42
N ALA A 358 9.21 9.96 19.25
CA ALA A 358 9.92 9.17 20.26
C ALA A 358 11.40 9.51 20.30
N THR A 359 11.89 9.87 21.49
CA THR A 359 13.34 10.02 21.75
C THR A 359 14.02 8.65 21.79
N PRO A 360 15.36 8.58 21.66
CA PRO A 360 16.08 7.32 21.72
C PRO A 360 15.84 6.54 23.02
N GLU A 361 15.64 7.23 24.14
CA GLU A 361 15.38 6.62 25.44
C GLU A 361 13.97 5.99 25.50
N GLN A 362 12.97 6.67 24.94
CA GLN A 362 11.61 6.14 24.82
C GLN A 362 11.56 4.96 23.85
N ALA A 363 12.28 5.08 22.73
CA ALA A 363 12.43 4.01 21.76
C ALA A 363 13.11 2.78 22.37
N ALA A 364 14.20 2.98 23.13
CA ALA A 364 14.88 1.90 23.86
C ALA A 364 13.93 1.19 24.83
N ALA A 365 13.15 1.94 25.63
CA ALA A 365 12.19 1.33 26.54
C ALA A 365 11.10 0.51 25.82
N THR A 366 10.60 1.01 24.68
CA THR A 366 9.59 0.29 23.88
C THR A 366 10.17 -0.98 23.25
N ILE A 367 11.35 -0.89 22.63
CA ILE A 367 12.00 -2.06 22.03
C ILE A 367 12.44 -3.06 23.11
N ASP A 368 12.87 -2.63 24.29
CA ASP A 368 13.27 -3.54 25.37
C ASP A 368 12.09 -4.33 25.92
N ARG A 369 10.91 -3.71 26.00
CA ARG A 369 9.67 -4.43 26.31
C ARG A 369 9.40 -5.52 25.28
N ILE A 370 9.49 -5.19 23.99
CA ILE A 370 9.30 -6.17 22.90
C ILE A 370 10.33 -7.29 22.98
N ARG A 371 11.59 -6.98 23.32
CA ARG A 371 12.66 -7.96 23.54
C ARG A 371 12.31 -8.94 24.65
N HIS A 372 11.79 -8.43 25.77
CA HIS A 372 11.35 -9.26 26.89
C HIS A 372 10.11 -10.11 26.58
N GLU A 373 9.23 -9.65 25.70
CA GLU A 373 8.08 -10.42 25.20
C GLU A 373 8.54 -11.52 24.25
N PHE A 374 9.41 -11.20 23.29
CA PHE A 374 9.86 -12.14 22.27
C PHE A 374 10.66 -13.31 22.85
N GLN A 375 11.56 -13.06 23.81
CA GLN A 375 12.36 -14.13 24.43
C GLN A 375 11.51 -15.17 25.18
N LYS A 376 10.24 -14.87 25.51
CA LYS A 376 9.31 -15.79 26.17
C LYS A 376 8.53 -16.64 25.18
N VAL A 377 8.56 -16.31 23.89
CA VAL A 377 7.88 -17.07 22.85
C VAL A 377 8.59 -18.41 22.71
N GLU A 378 7.84 -19.49 22.94
CA GLU A 378 8.31 -20.86 22.74
C GLU A 378 8.03 -21.28 21.29
N PHE A 379 9.08 -21.71 20.60
CA PHE A 379 8.99 -22.27 19.26
C PHE A 379 9.14 -23.79 19.33
N THR A 380 8.33 -24.50 18.55
CA THR A 380 8.33 -25.97 18.51
C THR A 380 8.68 -26.49 17.13
N SER A 381 9.51 -27.52 17.10
CA SER A 381 9.90 -28.24 15.87
C SER A 381 9.99 -29.73 16.16
N GLY A 382 8.94 -30.48 15.86
CA GLY A 382 8.82 -31.87 16.30
C GLY A 382 8.60 -31.92 17.81
N ASP A 383 9.47 -32.64 18.52
CA ASP A 383 9.43 -32.78 19.98
C ASP A 383 10.31 -31.75 20.72
N ASP A 384 11.09 -30.94 19.99
CA ASP A 384 11.98 -29.93 20.57
C ASP A 384 11.25 -28.59 20.78
N CYS A 385 11.48 -27.99 21.96
CA CYS A 385 11.10 -26.61 22.29
C CYS A 385 12.35 -25.73 22.41
N PHE A 386 12.30 -24.52 21.86
CA PHE A 386 13.40 -23.57 21.96
C PHE A 386 12.89 -22.12 21.98
N HIS A 387 13.78 -21.20 22.38
CA HIS A 387 13.52 -19.77 22.41
C HIS A 387 14.54 -19.03 21.54
N VAL A 388 14.13 -17.88 21.01
CA VAL A 388 14.97 -17.01 20.19
C VAL A 388 14.98 -15.61 20.81
N THR A 389 16.14 -14.96 20.79
CA THR A 389 16.30 -13.56 21.23
C THR A 389 16.66 -12.68 20.04
N PHE A 390 16.69 -11.36 20.25
CA PHE A 390 17.21 -10.44 19.25
C PHE A 390 18.07 -9.37 19.90
N SER A 391 19.00 -8.85 19.12
CA SER A 391 19.81 -7.68 19.46
C SER A 391 19.32 -6.47 18.67
N CYS A 392 19.50 -5.27 19.22
CA CYS A 392 19.02 -4.04 18.61
C CYS A 392 20.06 -2.91 18.72
N GLY A 393 20.23 -2.16 17.65
CA GLY A 393 20.94 -0.89 17.62
C GLY A 393 20.01 0.28 17.34
N LEU A 394 20.13 1.35 18.12
CA LEU A 394 19.29 2.55 18.02
C LEU A 394 20.09 3.78 17.59
N ALA A 395 19.44 4.64 16.81
CA ALA A 395 19.88 6.01 16.52
C ALA A 395 18.68 6.98 16.59
N GLY A 396 18.89 8.17 17.13
CA GLY A 396 17.91 9.25 17.17
C GLY A 396 17.99 10.14 15.93
N SER A 397 16.87 10.76 15.57
CA SER A 397 16.77 11.72 14.46
C SER A 397 17.81 12.86 14.48
N ASP A 398 18.25 13.28 15.66
CA ASP A 398 19.27 14.33 15.82
C ASP A 398 20.72 13.80 15.74
N ASP A 399 20.93 12.48 15.73
CA ASP A 399 22.28 11.89 15.76
C ASP A 399 22.99 12.00 14.39
N ALA A 400 22.25 12.20 13.28
CA ALA A 400 22.82 12.45 11.96
C ALA A 400 21.86 13.18 11.00
N ALA A 401 22.44 13.87 10.01
CA ALA A 401 21.69 14.69 9.05
C ALA A 401 21.03 13.90 7.89
N THR A 402 21.42 12.64 7.66
CA THR A 402 20.93 11.82 6.56
C THR A 402 20.46 10.45 7.04
N GLY A 403 19.51 9.86 6.33
CA GLY A 403 18.95 8.56 6.70
C GLY A 403 19.99 7.45 6.65
N GLU A 404 20.90 7.52 5.67
CA GLU A 404 22.02 6.58 5.55
C GLU A 404 22.98 6.66 6.74
N ALA A 405 23.29 7.87 7.22
CA ALA A 405 24.14 8.03 8.40
C ALA A 405 23.45 7.54 9.68
N LEU A 406 22.14 7.76 9.83
CA LEU A 406 21.36 7.21 10.94
C LEU A 406 21.33 5.68 10.93
N LEU A 407 21.14 5.07 9.77
CA LEU A 407 21.20 3.62 9.62
C LEU A 407 22.60 3.08 9.95
N THR A 408 23.66 3.79 9.54
CA THR A 408 25.03 3.42 9.87
C THR A 408 25.29 3.47 11.38
N LEU A 409 24.78 4.50 12.07
CA LEU A 409 24.87 4.59 13.54
C LEU A 409 24.11 3.44 14.24
N ALA A 410 22.89 3.15 13.77
CA ALA A 410 22.10 2.04 14.30
C ALA A 410 22.79 0.68 14.03
N ASP A 411 23.45 0.51 12.89
CA ASP A 411 24.20 -0.70 12.55
C ASP A 411 25.44 -0.86 13.45
N CYS A 412 26.22 0.20 13.67
CA CYS A 412 27.33 0.20 14.62
C CYS A 412 26.86 -0.16 16.03
N ALA A 413 25.72 0.41 16.47
CA ALA A 413 25.13 0.07 17.75
C ALA A 413 24.69 -1.41 17.82
N LEU A 414 24.09 -1.93 16.75
CA LEU A 414 23.67 -3.34 16.67
C LEU A 414 24.88 -4.28 16.74
N TYR A 415 25.98 -3.91 16.08
CA TYR A 415 27.24 -4.63 16.18
C TYR A 415 27.76 -4.67 17.63
N GLU A 416 27.75 -3.54 18.34
CA GLU A 416 28.11 -3.48 19.77
C GLU A 416 27.21 -4.38 20.62
N ALA A 417 25.88 -4.33 20.41
CA ALA A 417 24.93 -5.19 21.11
C ALA A 417 25.26 -6.69 20.93
N LYS A 418 25.61 -7.08 19.70
CA LYS A 418 26.03 -8.46 19.39
C LYS A 418 27.37 -8.83 20.04
N ALA A 419 28.34 -7.92 20.02
CA ALA A 419 29.68 -8.13 20.58
C ALA A 419 29.66 -8.28 22.12
N GLU A 420 28.77 -7.55 22.80
CA GLU A 420 28.68 -7.59 24.26
C GLU A 420 27.84 -8.75 24.82
N GLY A 421 27.43 -9.70 23.99
CA GLY A 421 26.73 -10.91 24.42
C GLY A 421 25.26 -11.01 24.01
N ARG A 422 24.83 -10.19 23.03
CA ARG A 422 23.49 -10.28 22.40
C ARG A 422 22.34 -10.01 23.37
N ASN A 423 21.10 -10.25 22.93
CA ASN A 423 19.85 -10.06 23.67
C ASN A 423 19.77 -8.71 24.41
N ARG A 424 20.15 -7.63 23.72
CA ARG A 424 20.23 -6.29 24.30
C ARG A 424 20.01 -5.20 23.28
N ILE A 425 19.83 -3.99 23.79
CA ILE A 425 19.74 -2.76 22.99
C ILE A 425 20.98 -1.93 23.28
N ALA A 426 21.62 -1.43 22.22
CA ALA A 426 22.73 -0.51 22.31
C ALA A 426 22.43 0.76 21.49
N ARG A 427 23.19 1.82 21.78
CA ARG A 427 23.15 3.09 21.05
C ARG A 427 24.58 3.57 20.83
N HIS A 428 24.87 4.00 19.61
CA HIS A 428 26.17 4.53 19.22
C HIS A 428 26.05 6.03 18.97
N LEU A 429 26.78 6.84 19.74
CA LEU A 429 26.59 8.30 19.79
C LEU A 429 27.45 9.10 18.77
N SER A 430 28.34 8.46 18.00
CA SER A 430 29.18 9.17 17.03
C SER A 430 29.94 8.21 16.11
N LEU A 431 29.86 8.40 14.79
CA LEU A 431 30.76 7.77 13.80
C LEU A 431 32.20 8.28 13.99
N LYS A 432 32.95 7.75 14.97
CA LYS A 432 34.38 8.04 15.04
C LYS A 432 35.08 7.28 13.92
N SER A 433 35.78 8.03 13.06
CA SER A 433 36.65 7.50 12.02
C SER A 433 37.75 6.64 12.62
N ASN A 434 37.53 5.32 12.65
CA ASN A 434 38.57 4.35 12.94
C ASN A 434 39.46 4.20 11.70
N LYS A 435 40.30 5.20 11.44
CA LYS A 435 41.59 4.94 10.78
C LYS A 435 42.53 4.49 11.88
N ALA A 436 42.66 3.18 12.03
CA ALA A 436 43.83 2.61 12.66
C ALA A 436 45.03 2.96 11.76
N GLU A 437 45.85 3.91 12.20
CA GLU A 437 47.25 3.97 11.79
C GLU A 437 47.94 2.69 12.30
N VAL A 438 48.44 1.89 11.36
CA VAL A 438 49.55 0.96 11.57
C VAL A 438 50.72 1.50 10.78
#